data_AF-A0A090EHX8-F1
#
_entry.id   AF-A0A090EHX8-F1
#
_cell.length_a   1.000
_cell.length_b   1.000
_cell.length_c   1.000
_cell.angle_alpha   90.00
_cell.angle_beta   90.00
_cell.angle_gamma   90.00
#
_symmetry.space_group_name_H-M   'P 1'
#
loop_
_entity.id
_entity.type
_entity.pdbx_description
1 polymer ?
#
loop_
_entity_poly.entity_id
_entity_poly.type
_entity_poly.pdbx_seq_one_letter_code
_entity_poly.pdbx_strand_id
1 'polypeptide(L)'
;MAVAGEKVRRAAREQLDVVHPQFDNVRGVSIVQFAMPFQGPGKVTRNTCIVSPGRSDRSPTGTGTSARMAVLQARGQMKEGEVLIHESIIGSRFTGKILELTEVAGRKAIVPQITGRAWITGEHNYYLDPTDPYPQGYVLSDTWGTSTSVTQ
;
A
#
# COMPACT_ATOMS: atom_id res chain seq x y z
N MET A 1 4.39 -5.43 13.66
CA MET A 1 4.47 -4.46 12.54
C MET A 1 3.27 -3.53 12.48
N ALA A 2 2.02 -4.02 12.61
CA ALA A 2 0.81 -3.19 12.60
C ALA A 2 0.86 -1.98 13.56
N VAL A 3 1.11 -2.22 14.87
CA VAL A 3 1.22 -1.14 15.88
C VAL A 3 2.25 -0.09 15.47
N ALA A 4 3.43 -0.52 15.04
CA ALA A 4 4.51 0.37 14.62
C ALA A 4 4.13 1.17 13.38
N GLY A 5 3.48 0.54 12.40
CA GLY A 5 2.98 1.21 11.19
C GLY A 5 1.95 2.29 11.51
N GLU A 6 0.99 2.02 12.39
CA GLU A 6 0.02 3.05 12.80
C GLU A 6 0.68 4.19 13.58
N LYS A 7 1.65 3.89 14.45
CA LYS A 7 2.42 4.94 15.14
C LYS A 7 3.17 5.84 14.15
N VAL A 8 3.84 5.25 13.17
CA VAL A 8 4.54 6.00 12.10
C VAL A 8 3.55 6.80 11.26
N ARG A 9 2.42 6.19 10.85
CA ARG A 9 1.39 6.86 10.05
C ARG A 9 0.84 8.10 10.76
N ARG A 10 0.48 7.97 12.04
CA ARG A 10 -0.06 9.07 12.84
C ARG A 10 0.99 10.18 13.00
N ALA A 11 2.22 9.82 13.39
CA ALA A 11 3.30 10.78 13.52
C ALA A 11 3.59 11.53 12.20
N ALA A 12 3.57 10.82 11.06
CA ALA A 12 3.75 11.42 9.75
C ALA A 12 2.61 12.39 9.39
N ARG A 13 1.35 12.06 9.71
CA ARG A 13 0.20 12.96 9.49
C ARG A 13 0.23 14.20 10.39
N GLU A 14 0.75 14.07 11.61
CA GLU A 14 0.91 15.19 12.54
C GLU A 14 2.03 16.16 12.11
N GLN A 15 3.05 15.67 11.41
CA GLN A 15 4.28 16.42 11.11
C GLN A 15 4.41 16.84 9.65
N LEU A 16 3.72 16.19 8.71
CA LEU A 16 3.89 16.39 7.27
C LEU A 16 2.55 16.71 6.61
N ASP A 17 2.47 17.89 6.00
CA ASP A 17 1.36 18.24 5.11
C ASP A 17 1.62 17.67 3.71
N VAL A 18 1.05 16.50 3.44
CA VAL A 18 1.17 15.80 2.16
C VAL A 18 -0.12 15.95 1.39
N VAL A 19 -0.10 16.68 0.27
CA VAL A 19 -1.25 16.83 -0.62
C VAL A 19 -0.83 16.45 -2.05
N HIS A 20 -1.68 15.68 -2.74
CA HIS A 20 -1.46 15.38 -4.15
C HIS A 20 -1.60 16.66 -4.99
N PRO A 21 -0.66 16.97 -5.90
CA PRO A 21 -0.60 18.28 -6.57
C PRO A 21 -1.77 18.60 -7.52
N GLN A 22 -2.60 17.61 -7.84
CA GLN A 22 -3.79 17.77 -8.70
C GLN A 22 -5.10 17.35 -8.01
N PHE A 23 -5.03 16.71 -6.85
CA PHE A 23 -6.20 16.08 -6.21
C PHE A 23 -6.19 16.39 -4.72
N ASP A 24 -6.84 17.48 -4.32
CA ASP A 24 -6.82 17.97 -2.93
C ASP A 24 -7.43 17.00 -1.91
N ASN A 25 -8.27 16.08 -2.37
CA ASN A 25 -8.87 15.00 -1.57
C ASN A 25 -7.89 13.86 -1.27
N VAL A 26 -6.74 13.78 -1.97
CA VAL A 26 -5.68 12.82 -1.68
C VAL A 26 -4.66 13.49 -0.75
N ARG A 27 -4.90 13.38 0.56
CA ARG A 27 -4.15 14.08 1.61
C ARG A 27 -3.70 13.19 2.76
N GLY A 28 -2.50 13.49 3.25
CA GLY A 28 -1.86 12.83 4.38
C GLY A 28 -1.38 11.43 4.06
N VAL A 29 -0.54 10.88 4.94
CA VAL A 29 -0.02 9.52 4.79
C VAL A 29 -1.11 8.52 5.19
N SER A 30 -1.52 7.65 4.27
CA SER A 30 -2.57 6.64 4.48
C SER A 30 -2.01 5.23 4.77
N ILE A 31 -0.83 4.92 4.23
CA ILE A 31 -0.21 3.58 4.30
C ILE A 31 1.26 3.73 4.66
N VAL A 32 1.76 2.84 5.52
CA VAL A 32 3.20 2.75 5.85
C VAL A 32 3.76 1.46 5.28
N GLN A 33 4.75 1.57 4.41
CA GLN A 33 5.46 0.41 3.87
C GLN A 33 6.74 0.13 4.65
N PHE A 34 6.82 -1.05 5.27
CA PHE A 34 8.07 -1.60 5.78
C PHE A 34 8.71 -2.44 4.66
N ALA A 35 9.85 -2.00 4.14
CA ALA A 35 10.55 -2.67 3.06
C ALA A 35 11.98 -3.04 3.46
N MET A 36 12.41 -4.23 3.07
CA MET A 36 13.81 -4.65 3.19
C MET A 36 14.72 -3.81 2.26
N PRO A 37 16.04 -3.79 2.49
CA PRO A 37 16.98 -3.11 1.62
C PRO A 37 16.83 -3.57 0.16
N PHE A 38 16.90 -2.62 -0.78
CA PHE A 38 16.85 -2.93 -2.20
C PHE A 38 18.13 -3.63 -2.63
N GLN A 39 18.00 -4.78 -3.30
CA GLN A 39 19.11 -5.65 -3.69
C GLN A 39 19.54 -5.46 -5.16
N GLY A 40 18.97 -4.48 -5.84
CA GLY A 40 19.18 -4.23 -7.28
C GLY A 40 18.02 -4.71 -8.17
N PRO A 41 17.96 -4.22 -9.41
CA PRO A 41 16.92 -4.60 -10.37
C PRO A 41 16.84 -6.11 -10.60
N GLY A 42 15.63 -6.64 -10.71
CA GLY A 42 15.36 -8.07 -10.92
C GLY A 42 15.63 -8.96 -9.71
N LYS A 43 16.21 -8.44 -8.62
CA LYS A 43 16.38 -9.19 -7.36
C LYS A 43 15.12 -9.10 -6.50
N VAL A 44 14.84 -10.17 -5.78
CA VAL A 44 13.69 -10.23 -4.87
C VAL A 44 13.97 -9.35 -3.66
N THR A 45 13.01 -8.50 -3.33
CA THR A 45 12.99 -7.72 -2.09
C THR A 45 11.65 -7.92 -1.41
N ARG A 46 11.62 -7.85 -0.08
CA ARG A 46 10.41 -8.15 0.70
C ARG A 46 9.83 -6.90 1.35
N ASN A 47 8.51 -6.81 1.42
CA ASN A 47 7.82 -5.76 2.15
C ASN A 47 6.55 -6.23 2.86
N THR A 48 6.01 -5.34 3.68
CA THR A 48 4.59 -5.31 4.03
C THR A 48 4.10 -3.87 4.12
N CYS A 49 2.89 -3.61 3.67
CA CYS A 49 2.21 -2.35 3.90
C CYS A 49 1.24 -2.47 5.08
N ILE A 50 1.31 -1.51 6.00
CA ILE A 50 0.34 -1.36 7.08
C ILE A 50 -0.74 -0.40 6.60
N VAL A 51 -1.96 -0.93 6.54
CA VAL A 51 -3.19 -0.21 6.20
C VAL A 51 -3.95 0.06 7.49
N SER A 52 -4.36 1.31 7.70
CA SER A 52 -5.15 1.69 8.89
C SER A 52 -6.46 0.88 8.95
N PRO A 53 -6.91 0.41 10.13
CA PRO A 53 -6.42 0.69 11.50
C PRO A 53 -5.27 -0.18 12.01
N GLY A 54 -4.43 -0.76 11.15
CA GLY A 54 -3.30 -1.59 11.57
C GLY A 54 -3.43 -3.02 11.07
N ARG A 55 -3.60 -3.17 9.76
CA ARG A 55 -3.65 -4.45 9.06
C ARG A 55 -2.45 -4.55 8.15
N SER A 56 -1.74 -5.67 8.21
CA SER A 56 -0.71 -5.97 7.22
C SER A 56 -1.38 -6.44 5.93
N ASP A 57 -1.04 -5.83 4.81
CA ASP A 57 -1.38 -6.36 3.50
C ASP A 57 -0.64 -7.69 3.29
N ARG A 58 -1.39 -8.69 2.80
CA ARG A 58 -0.89 -10.03 2.49
C ARG A 58 -0.34 -10.10 1.07
N SER A 59 -0.72 -9.17 0.20
CA SER A 59 -0.05 -8.96 -1.08
C SER A 59 1.21 -8.10 -0.89
N PRO A 60 2.09 -8.01 -1.89
CA PRO A 60 3.18 -7.05 -1.90
C PRO A 60 2.73 -5.58 -2.04
N THR A 61 1.42 -5.35 -2.14
CA THR A 61 0.74 -4.06 -2.33
C THR A 61 1.10 -3.40 -3.65
N GLY A 62 0.18 -3.37 -4.61
CA GLY A 62 0.44 -2.81 -5.95
C GLY A 62 0.81 -1.32 -5.92
N THR A 63 0.06 -0.51 -5.19
CA THR A 63 0.36 0.93 -4.98
C THR A 63 1.66 1.13 -4.19
N GLY A 64 1.92 0.31 -3.17
CA GLY A 64 3.17 0.33 -2.42
C GLY A 64 4.39 -0.06 -3.28
N THR A 65 4.23 -1.00 -4.22
CA THR A 65 5.26 -1.39 -5.18
C THR A 65 5.52 -0.25 -6.18
N SER A 66 4.46 0.42 -6.65
CA SER A 66 4.55 1.59 -7.52
C SER A 66 5.28 2.75 -6.84
N ALA A 67 4.89 3.08 -5.60
CA ALA A 67 5.55 4.13 -4.81
C ALA A 67 7.03 3.79 -4.53
N ARG A 68 7.34 2.52 -4.24
CA ARG A 68 8.72 2.06 -4.05
C ARG A 68 9.57 2.25 -5.30
N MET A 69 9.06 1.88 -6.48
CA MET A 69 9.76 2.10 -7.75
C MET A 69 10.01 3.58 -8.01
N ALA A 70 9.03 4.46 -7.76
CA ALA A 70 9.19 5.90 -7.91
C ALA A 70 10.31 6.46 -7.02
N VAL A 71 10.37 6.03 -5.76
CA VAL A 71 11.44 6.43 -4.82
C VAL A 71 12.81 5.89 -5.25
N LEU A 72 12.89 4.64 -5.71
CA LEU A 72 14.15 4.05 -6.19
C LEU A 72 14.65 4.75 -7.47
N GLN A 73 13.74 5.11 -8.37
CA GLN A 73 14.05 5.87 -9.58
C GLN A 73 14.58 7.27 -9.24
N ALA A 74 13.90 7.99 -8.35
CA ALA A 74 14.32 9.30 -7.89
C ALA A 74 15.72 9.28 -7.21
N ARG A 75 16.11 8.13 -6.65
CA ARG A 75 17.43 7.89 -6.05
C ARG A 75 18.48 7.37 -7.05
N GLY A 76 18.13 7.21 -8.33
CA GLY A 76 19.03 6.65 -9.35
C GLY A 76 19.34 5.17 -9.18
N GLN A 77 18.59 4.46 -8.34
CA GLN A 77 18.80 3.03 -8.05
C GLN A 77 18.03 2.12 -9.01
N MET A 78 17.07 2.67 -9.74
CA MET A 78 16.27 1.96 -10.73
C MET A 78 15.98 2.86 -11.93
N LYS A 79 15.89 2.27 -13.13
CA LYS A 79 15.71 2.98 -14.42
C LYS A 79 14.45 2.53 -15.14
N GLU A 80 14.08 3.29 -16.17
CA GLU A 80 13.06 2.86 -17.12
C GLU A 80 13.42 1.48 -17.72
N GLY A 81 12.41 0.63 -17.89
CA GLY A 81 12.55 -0.74 -18.36
C GLY A 81 12.96 -1.76 -17.29
N GLU A 82 13.50 -1.32 -16.15
CA GLU A 82 13.94 -2.22 -15.09
C GLU A 82 12.76 -2.75 -14.25
N VAL A 83 13.02 -3.89 -13.59
CA VAL A 83 12.01 -4.66 -12.87
C VAL A 83 12.30 -4.71 -11.38
N LEU A 84 11.27 -4.59 -10.56
CA LEU A 84 11.26 -4.85 -9.12
C LEU A 84 10.45 -6.12 -8.85
N ILE A 85 11.07 -7.16 -8.31
CA ILE A 85 10.34 -8.32 -7.80
C ILE A 85 10.07 -8.12 -6.32
N HIS A 86 8.80 -7.93 -5.97
CA HIS A 86 8.39 -7.56 -4.62
C HIS A 86 7.64 -8.72 -3.97
N GLU A 87 8.18 -9.22 -2.86
CA GLU A 87 7.64 -10.32 -2.08
C GLU A 87 6.92 -9.80 -0.84
N SER A 88 5.77 -10.39 -0.52
CA SER A 88 4.96 -10.00 0.63
C SER A 88 5.42 -10.66 1.93
N ILE A 89 4.75 -10.31 3.03
CA ILE A 89 4.92 -10.97 4.32
C ILE A 89 4.54 -12.46 4.29
N ILE A 90 3.71 -12.92 3.35
CA ILE A 90 3.34 -14.35 3.22
C ILE A 90 4.02 -15.04 2.02
N GLY A 91 5.00 -14.40 1.37
CA GLY A 91 5.78 -15.00 0.27
C GLY A 91 5.12 -14.90 -1.12
N SER A 92 3.97 -14.25 -1.24
CA SER A 92 3.38 -13.92 -2.56
C SER A 92 4.20 -12.85 -3.26
N ARG A 93 4.16 -12.78 -4.60
CA ARG A 93 5.00 -11.88 -5.39
C ARG A 93 4.21 -11.09 -6.43
N PHE A 94 4.64 -9.85 -6.63
CA PHE A 94 4.31 -9.00 -7.77
C PHE A 94 5.59 -8.64 -8.51
N THR A 95 5.44 -8.42 -9.80
CA THR A 95 6.49 -7.86 -10.65
C THR A 95 6.10 -6.43 -10.99
N GLY A 96 6.89 -5.46 -10.53
CA GLY A 96 6.78 -4.06 -10.93
C GLY A 96 7.76 -3.75 -12.06
N LYS A 97 7.34 -2.94 -13.04
CA LYS A 97 8.23 -2.42 -14.09
C LYS A 97 7.99 -0.91 -14.24
N ILE A 98 9.05 -0.13 -14.40
CA ILE A 98 8.95 1.26 -14.82
C ILE A 98 8.80 1.26 -16.33
N LEU A 99 7.63 1.62 -16.84
CA LEU A 99 7.39 1.65 -18.29
C LEU A 99 7.99 2.88 -18.94
N GLU A 100 7.77 4.05 -18.32
CA GLU A 100 8.26 5.33 -18.81
C GLU A 100 8.48 6.30 -17.64
N LEU A 101 9.38 7.25 -17.85
CA LEU A 101 9.51 8.46 -17.03
C LEU A 101 8.58 9.55 -17.57
N THR A 102 7.88 10.24 -16.68
CA THR A 102 6.91 11.27 -17.06
C THR A 102 6.91 12.42 -16.05
N GLU A 103 5.96 13.34 -16.19
CA GLU A 103 5.78 14.48 -15.29
C GLU A 103 4.30 14.64 -14.90
N VAL A 104 4.05 14.95 -13.64
CA VAL A 104 2.72 15.28 -13.11
C VAL A 104 2.80 16.62 -12.41
N ALA A 105 2.11 17.62 -12.94
CA ALA A 105 2.05 18.99 -12.39
C ALA A 105 3.45 19.57 -12.07
N GLY A 106 4.39 19.54 -13.03
CA GLY A 106 5.74 20.08 -12.81
C GLY A 106 6.72 19.12 -12.14
N ARG A 107 6.26 17.93 -11.70
CA ARG A 107 7.05 17.00 -10.87
C ARG A 107 7.36 15.71 -11.60
N LYS A 108 8.63 15.31 -11.59
CA LYS A 108 9.09 14.02 -12.12
C LYS A 108 8.26 12.87 -11.53
N ALA A 109 7.81 11.98 -12.40
CA ALA A 109 7.02 10.81 -12.06
C ALA A 109 7.41 9.61 -12.92
N ILE A 110 6.80 8.47 -12.64
CA ILE A 110 6.93 7.24 -13.43
C ILE A 110 5.54 6.76 -13.84
N VAL A 111 5.47 6.00 -14.93
CA VAL A 111 4.32 5.12 -15.21
C VAL A 111 4.69 3.69 -14.79
N PRO A 112 4.17 3.21 -13.64
CA PRO A 112 4.45 1.87 -13.16
C PRO A 112 3.48 0.85 -13.75
N GLN A 113 3.99 -0.30 -14.16
CA GLN A 113 3.20 -1.50 -14.41
C GLN A 113 3.36 -2.47 -13.25
N ILE A 114 2.25 -3.03 -12.77
CA ILE A 114 2.24 -4.08 -11.75
C ILE A 114 1.62 -5.35 -12.34
N THR A 115 2.35 -6.45 -12.30
CA THR A 115 1.86 -7.78 -12.70
C THR A 115 1.71 -8.65 -11.46
N GLY A 116 0.53 -9.26 -11.34
CA GLY A 116 0.17 -10.19 -10.28
C GLY A 116 -0.79 -11.25 -10.81
N ARG A 117 -1.38 -12.00 -9.87
CA ARG A 117 -2.37 -13.04 -10.17
C ARG A 117 -3.41 -13.10 -9.05
N ALA A 118 -4.63 -13.44 -9.42
CA ALA A 118 -5.76 -13.61 -8.53
C ALA A 118 -6.51 -14.90 -8.88
N TRP A 119 -7.31 -15.41 -7.96
CA TRP A 119 -8.11 -16.61 -8.11
C TRP A 119 -9.52 -16.34 -7.64
N ILE A 120 -10.49 -17.00 -8.28
CA ILE A 120 -11.86 -17.05 -7.79
C ILE A 120 -11.85 -17.85 -6.48
N THR A 121 -12.28 -17.23 -5.38
CA THR A 121 -12.32 -17.89 -4.05
C THR A 121 -13.70 -18.40 -3.68
N GLY A 122 -14.75 -17.95 -4.37
CA GLY A 122 -16.12 -18.40 -4.16
C GLY A 122 -17.14 -17.40 -4.70
N GLU A 123 -18.38 -17.86 -4.80
CA GLU A 123 -19.56 -17.04 -5.06
C GLU A 123 -20.33 -16.89 -3.76
N HIS A 124 -20.70 -15.65 -3.40
CA HIS A 124 -21.29 -15.33 -2.11
C HIS A 124 -22.58 -14.54 -2.31
N ASN A 125 -23.66 -14.97 -1.64
CA ASN A 125 -24.90 -14.22 -1.53
C ASN A 125 -25.01 -13.66 -0.11
N TYR A 126 -25.01 -12.34 0.02
CA TYR A 126 -25.15 -11.64 1.29
C TYR A 126 -26.57 -11.07 1.41
N TYR A 127 -27.19 -11.26 2.57
CA TYR A 127 -28.54 -10.75 2.87
C TYR A 127 -28.50 -9.99 4.19
N LEU A 128 -29.28 -8.91 4.28
CA LEU A 128 -29.44 -8.10 5.48
C LEU A 128 -30.90 -8.15 5.90
N ASP A 129 -31.19 -8.86 7.00
CA ASP A 129 -32.54 -8.94 7.54
C ASP A 129 -32.86 -7.63 8.30
N PRO A 130 -34.03 -7.00 8.11
CA PRO A 130 -34.42 -5.81 8.86
C PRO A 130 -34.45 -5.97 10.38
N THR A 131 -34.55 -7.22 10.86
CA THR A 131 -34.58 -7.57 12.29
C THR A 131 -33.22 -8.02 12.85
N ASP A 132 -32.19 -8.14 12.00
CA ASP A 132 -30.81 -8.35 12.46
C ASP A 132 -30.40 -7.17 13.34
N PRO A 133 -29.90 -7.37 14.58
CA PRO A 133 -29.38 -6.29 15.41
C PRO A 133 -28.08 -5.67 14.86
N TYR A 134 -27.37 -6.32 13.93
CA TYR A 134 -26.10 -5.87 13.37
C TYR A 134 -26.01 -5.94 11.83
N PRO A 135 -26.97 -5.41 11.07
CA PRO A 135 -27.05 -5.58 9.62
C PRO A 135 -25.93 -4.81 8.87
N GLN A 136 -25.25 -3.88 9.54
CA GLN A 136 -24.11 -3.14 8.99
C GLN A 136 -22.76 -3.68 9.48
N GLY A 137 -22.79 -4.79 10.22
CA GLY A 137 -21.63 -5.33 10.93
C GLY A 137 -21.26 -4.51 12.17
N TYR A 138 -20.22 -4.98 12.85
CA TYR A 138 -19.63 -4.31 14.01
C TYR A 138 -18.11 -4.59 14.02
N VAL A 139 -17.39 -3.83 14.84
CA VAL A 139 -15.94 -3.95 14.99
C VAL A 139 -15.63 -4.20 16.46
N LEU A 140 -14.86 -5.25 16.74
CA LEU A 140 -14.31 -5.51 18.07
C LEU A 140 -12.85 -5.01 18.10
N SER A 141 -12.54 -4.15 19.07
CA SER A 141 -11.27 -3.43 19.13
C SER A 141 -10.03 -4.32 19.36
N ASP A 142 -10.20 -5.52 19.90
CA ASP A 142 -9.13 -6.48 20.17
C ASP A 142 -8.78 -7.39 18.97
N THR A 143 -9.72 -7.56 18.04
CA THR A 143 -9.56 -8.38 16.83
C THR A 143 -9.32 -7.54 15.57
N TRP A 144 -9.68 -6.25 15.59
CA TRP A 144 -9.60 -5.38 14.42
C TRP A 144 -8.63 -4.21 14.56
N GLY A 145 -7.35 -4.50 14.32
CA GLY A 145 -6.30 -3.48 14.21
C GLY A 145 -5.86 -2.91 15.56
N THR A 146 -5.01 -1.90 15.53
CA THR A 146 -4.34 -1.33 16.71
C THR A 146 -4.77 0.10 17.00
N SER A 147 -5.64 0.68 16.17
CA SER A 147 -6.23 2.00 16.37
C SER A 147 -7.72 1.87 16.65
N THR A 148 -8.16 2.39 17.80
CA THR A 148 -9.57 2.41 18.24
C THR A 148 -10.40 3.52 17.60
N SER A 149 -9.77 4.45 16.88
CA SER A 149 -10.44 5.47 16.07
C SER A 149 -10.06 5.28 14.60
N VAL A 150 -11.06 5.00 13.76
CA VAL A 150 -10.96 5.02 12.31
C VAL A 150 -11.64 6.29 11.83
N THR A 151 -10.98 7.42 11.98
CA THR A 151 -11.33 8.62 11.20
C THR A 151 -10.43 8.58 9.96
N GLN A 152 -11.03 8.22 8.81
CA GLN A 152 -10.36 8.31 7.51
C GLN A 152 -10.03 9.76 7.19
#